data_AF-A0A126Z788-F1
#
_entry.id   AF-A0A126Z788-F1
#
_cell.length_a   1.000
_cell.length_b   1.000
_cell.length_c   1.000
_cell.angle_alpha   90.00
_cell.angle_beta   90.00
_cell.angle_gamma   90.00
#
_symmetry.space_group_name_H-M   'P 1'
#
loop_
_entity.id
_entity.type
_entity.pdbx_description
1 polymer ?
#
loop_
_entity_poly.entity_id
_entity_poly.type
_entity_poly.pdbx_seq_one_letter_code
_entity_poly.pdbx_strand_id
1 'polypeptide(L)'
;MTCPSCAIAAHTPDTGHQHAGCRGCAVRALAQGRLFHASGVDGLLSAEYRKALSTVAGDDWRALHDEVKAQAARIRDARAVL
;
A
#
# COMPACT_ATOMS: atom_id res chain seq x y z
N MET A 1 -11.30 -14.36 -4.15
CA MET A 1 -10.67 -14.75 -5.42
C MET A 1 -9.19 -14.38 -5.39
N THR A 2 -8.34 -15.31 -5.79
CA THR A 2 -6.87 -15.17 -5.80
C THR A 2 -6.45 -14.19 -6.90
N CYS A 3 -6.08 -12.96 -6.54
CA CYS A 3 -5.58 -12.00 -7.52
C CYS A 3 -4.19 -12.45 -8.03
N PRO A 4 -3.98 -12.57 -9.35
CA PRO A 4 -2.69 -13.02 -9.89
C PRO A 4 -1.56 -12.05 -9.53
N SER A 5 -1.83 -10.74 -9.55
CA SER A 5 -0.86 -9.72 -9.13
C SER A 5 -0.49 -9.85 -7.64
N CYS A 6 -1.41 -10.29 -6.78
CA CYS A 6 -1.10 -10.59 -5.38
C CYS A 6 -0.27 -11.87 -5.23
N ALA A 7 -0.48 -12.89 -6.08
CA ALA A 7 0.35 -14.09 -6.07
C ALA A 7 1.79 -13.77 -6.45
N ILE A 8 2.00 -12.94 -7.47
CA ILE A 8 3.35 -12.44 -7.83
C ILE A 8 3.95 -11.65 -6.67
N ALA A 9 3.17 -10.75 -6.06
CA ALA A 9 3.64 -9.93 -4.94
C ALA A 9 3.98 -10.72 -3.67
N ALA A 10 3.49 -11.96 -3.53
CA ALA A 10 3.86 -12.84 -2.44
C ALA A 10 5.34 -13.26 -2.52
N HIS A 11 5.88 -13.39 -3.74
CA HIS A 11 7.28 -13.76 -3.99
C HIS A 11 8.15 -12.56 -4.32
N THR A 12 7.57 -11.50 -4.90
CA THR A 12 8.29 -10.27 -5.27
C THR A 12 7.53 -9.06 -4.71
N PRO A 13 7.74 -8.70 -3.44
CA PRO A 13 6.94 -7.66 -2.76
C PRO A 13 6.97 -6.29 -3.44
N ASP A 14 8.09 -5.95 -4.10
CA ASP A 14 8.28 -4.68 -4.81
C ASP A 14 7.82 -4.70 -6.28
N THR A 15 6.98 -5.66 -6.66
CA THR A 15 6.46 -5.74 -8.01
C THR A 15 5.55 -4.56 -8.38
N GLY A 16 5.62 -4.12 -9.65
CA GLY A 16 4.68 -3.18 -10.24
C GLY A 16 3.34 -3.81 -10.67
N HIS A 17 3.16 -5.12 -10.52
CA HIS A 17 1.92 -5.79 -10.91
C HIS A 17 0.74 -5.44 -9.98
N GLN A 18 -0.33 -4.91 -10.59
CA GLN A 18 -1.54 -4.47 -9.90
C GLN A 18 -2.80 -4.90 -10.65
N HIS A 19 -3.95 -4.80 -9.99
CA HIS A 19 -5.25 -5.09 -10.58
C HIS A 19 -6.31 -4.21 -9.92
N ALA A 20 -7.17 -3.58 -10.71
CA ALA A 20 -8.27 -2.77 -10.20
C ALA A 20 -9.26 -3.62 -9.39
N GLY A 21 -9.87 -3.04 -8.35
CA GLY A 21 -10.84 -3.71 -7.49
C GLY A 21 -10.26 -4.73 -6.50
N CYS A 22 -8.94 -4.96 -6.48
CA CYS A 22 -8.30 -5.83 -5.51
C CYS A 22 -7.74 -5.04 -4.32
N ARG A 23 -8.19 -5.35 -3.10
CA ARG A 23 -7.69 -4.72 -1.87
C ARG A 23 -6.17 -4.83 -1.73
N GLY A 24 -5.60 -6.03 -1.90
CA GLY A 24 -4.16 -6.23 -1.78
C GLY A 24 -3.35 -5.41 -2.80
N CYS A 25 -3.88 -5.24 -4.02
CA CYS A 25 -3.26 -4.36 -5.02
C CYS A 25 -3.38 -2.89 -4.62
N ALA A 26 -4.52 -2.46 -4.09
CA ALA A 26 -4.70 -1.09 -3.61
C ALA A 26 -3.76 -0.76 -2.44
N VAL A 27 -3.59 -1.67 -1.48
CA VAL A 27 -2.62 -1.54 -0.37
C VAL A 27 -1.20 -1.36 -0.91
N ARG A 28 -0.77 -2.20 -1.86
CA ARG A 28 0.56 -2.06 -2.48
C ARG A 28 0.74 -0.74 -3.23
N ALA A 29 -0.26 -0.34 -4.01
CA ALA A 29 -0.24 0.91 -4.74
C ALA A 29 -0.09 2.12 -3.81
N LEU A 30 -0.82 2.11 -2.69
CA LEU A 30 -0.73 3.14 -1.66
C LEU A 30 0.64 3.11 -0.94
N ALA A 31 1.16 1.93 -0.63
CA ALA A 31 2.46 1.76 0.05
C ALA A 31 3.65 2.28 -0.78
N GLN A 32 3.59 2.17 -2.10
CA GLN A 32 4.60 2.70 -3.03
C GLN A 32 4.30 4.15 -3.47
N GLY A 33 3.13 4.69 -3.11
CA GLY A 33 2.63 5.97 -3.57
C GLY A 33 3.30 7.17 -2.90
N ARG A 34 3.37 8.29 -3.63
CA ARG A 34 3.94 9.55 -3.13
C ARG A 34 3.24 10.07 -1.87
N LEU A 35 1.93 9.89 -1.77
CA LEU A 35 1.13 10.37 -0.64
C LEU A 35 1.50 9.67 0.68
N PHE A 36 1.76 8.36 0.64
CA PHE A 36 2.25 7.64 1.80
C PHE A 36 3.65 8.10 2.19
N HIS A 37 4.55 8.26 1.21
CA HIS A 37 5.90 8.74 1.47
C HIS A 37 5.91 10.15 2.10
N ALA A 38 5.12 11.08 1.56
CA ALA A 38 4.97 12.42 2.11
C ALA A 38 4.46 12.37 3.57
N SER A 39 3.46 11.53 3.86
CA SER A 39 2.94 11.38 5.23
C SER A 39 3.98 10.87 6.23
N GLY A 40 4.94 10.04 5.78
CA GLY A 40 6.03 9.56 6.60
C GLY A 40 7.10 10.62 6.89
N VAL A 41 7.37 11.52 5.94
CA VAL A 41 8.33 12.62 6.09
C VAL A 41 7.77 13.71 7.01
N ASP A 42 6.50 14.09 6.81
CA ASP A 42 5.87 15.18 7.56
C ASP A 42 5.39 14.75 8.96
N GLY A 43 5.40 13.44 9.25
CA GLY A 43 4.84 12.86 10.48
C GLY A 43 3.31 13.05 10.60
N LEU A 44 2.65 13.46 9.51
CA LEU A 44 1.25 13.87 9.48
C LEU A 44 0.51 13.17 8.34
N LEU A 45 -0.69 12.68 8.65
CA LEU A 45 -1.58 12.12 7.64
C LEU A 45 -2.27 13.26 6.87
N SER A 46 -1.82 13.53 5.64
CA SER A 46 -2.43 14.59 4.83
C SER A 46 -3.89 14.29 4.51
N ALA A 47 -4.70 15.34 4.32
CA ALA A 47 -6.12 15.20 3.96
C ALA A 47 -6.30 14.43 2.64
N GLU A 48 -5.39 14.64 1.68
CA GLU A 48 -5.39 13.93 0.41
C GLU A 48 -5.10 12.43 0.60
N TYR A 49 -4.10 12.08 1.42
CA TYR A 49 -3.79 10.69 1.69
C TYR A 49 -4.93 9.99 2.44
N ARG A 50 -5.54 10.68 3.41
CA ARG A 50 -6.75 10.18 4.09
C ARG A 50 -7.90 9.95 3.11
N LYS A 51 -8.13 10.86 2.17
CA LYS A 51 -9.15 10.68 1.12
C LYS A 51 -8.85 9.46 0.25
N ALA A 52 -7.59 9.23 -0.12
CA ALA A 52 -7.17 8.05 -0.86
C ALA A 52 -7.45 6.75 -0.09
N LEU A 53 -7.13 6.71 1.22
CA LEU A 53 -7.43 5.57 2.09
C LEU A 53 -8.94 5.33 2.22
N SER A 54 -9.73 6.39 2.44
CA SER A 54 -11.19 6.31 2.53
C SER A 54 -11.86 5.94 1.21
N THR A 55 -11.24 6.24 0.06
CA THR A 55 -11.76 5.80 -1.25
C THR A 55 -11.70 4.27 -1.39
N VAL A 56 -10.71 3.64 -0.75
CA VAL A 56 -10.50 2.19 -0.83
C VAL A 56 -11.25 1.43 0.27
N ALA A 57 -11.31 1.97 1.49
CA ALA A 57 -11.85 1.26 2.65
C ALA A 57 -12.97 2.01 3.40
N GLY A 58 -13.42 3.17 2.94
CA GLY A 58 -14.46 3.95 3.62
C GLY A 58 -14.05 4.35 5.03
N ASP A 59 -14.88 3.99 6.01
CA ASP A 59 -14.66 4.26 7.43
C ASP A 59 -13.52 3.41 8.02
N ASP A 60 -13.20 2.26 7.41
CA ASP A 60 -12.11 1.37 7.80
C ASP A 60 -10.74 1.83 7.28
N TRP A 61 -10.62 3.10 6.87
CA TRP A 61 -9.38 3.68 6.34
C TRP A 61 -8.20 3.56 7.31
N ARG A 62 -8.45 3.50 8.62
CA ARG A 62 -7.40 3.32 9.64
C ARG A 62 -6.78 1.92 9.57
N ALA A 63 -7.62 0.89 9.49
CA ALA A 63 -7.15 -0.49 9.33
C ALA A 63 -6.40 -0.65 8.01
N LEU A 64 -6.90 -0.03 6.92
CA LEU A 64 -6.18 0.00 5.65
C LEU A 64 -4.83 0.72 5.77
N HIS A 65 -4.74 1.80 6.52
CA HIS A 65 -3.47 2.50 6.74
C HIS A 65 -2.45 1.61 7.47
N ASP A 66 -2.89 0.81 8.43
CA ASP A 66 -2.03 -0.18 9.09
C ASP A 66 -1.54 -1.27 8.13
N GLU A 67 -2.40 -1.76 7.24
CA GLU A 67 -2.02 -2.67 6.15
C GLU A 67 -0.99 -2.02 5.21
N VAL A 68 -1.17 -0.74 4.87
CA VAL A 68 -0.25 0.00 3.99
C VAL A 68 1.13 0.15 4.64
N LYS A 69 1.21 0.46 5.94
CA LYS A 69 2.48 0.51 6.67
C LYS A 69 3.18 -0.85 6.69
N ALA A 70 2.44 -1.93 6.98
CA ALA A 70 2.99 -3.28 6.98
C ALA A 70 3.52 -3.67 5.58
N GLN A 71 2.79 -3.34 4.52
CA GLN A 71 3.23 -3.60 3.16
C GLN A 71 4.44 -2.75 2.75
N ALA A 72 4.51 -1.48 3.17
CA ALA A 72 5.66 -0.63 2.92
C ALA A 72 6.93 -1.16 3.61
N ALA A 73 6.81 -1.70 4.83
CA ALA A 73 7.91 -2.39 5.51
C ALA A 73 8.38 -3.60 4.70
N ARG A 74 7.46 -4.47 4.25
CA ARG A 74 7.81 -5.63 3.40
C ARG A 74 8.54 -5.24 2.11
N ILE A 75 8.14 -4.14 1.47
CA ILE A 75 8.79 -3.64 0.25
C ILE A 75 10.19 -3.12 0.57
N ARG A 76 10.34 -2.36 1.66
CA ARG A 76 11.64 -1.85 2.10
C ARG A 76 12.62 -2.98 2.38
N ASP A 77 12.17 -4.01 3.10
CA ASP A 77 13.00 -5.17 3.43
C ASP A 77 13.42 -5.92 2.15
N ALA A 78 12.50 -6.09 1.20
CA ALA A 78 12.83 -6.71 -0.09
C ALA A 78 13.86 -5.92 -0.91
N ARG A 79 13.87 -4.58 -0.79
CA ARG A 79 14.85 -3.70 -1.47
C ARG A 79 16.21 -3.67 -0.76
N ALA A 80 16.25 -3.86 0.55
CA ALA A 80 17.49 -3.84 1.33
C ALA A 80 18.36 -5.09 1.14
N VAL A 81 17.81 -6.15 0.54
CA VAL A 81 18.48 -7.43 0.26
C VAL A 81 19.17 -7.43 -1.13
N LEU A 82 19.02 -6.36 -1.91
CA LEU A 82 19.68 -6.15 -3.21
C LEU A 82 20.99 -5.38 -3.06
#